data_AF-A0AAI9LFM1-F1
#
_entry.id   AF-A0AAI9LFM1-F1
#
_cell.length_a   1.000
_cell.length_b   1.000
_cell.length_c   1.000
_cell.angle_alpha   90.00
_cell.angle_beta   90.00
_cell.angle_gamma   90.00
#
_symmetry.space_group_name_H-M   'P 1'
#
loop_
_entity.id
_entity.type
_entity.pdbx_description
1 polymer ?
#
loop_
_entity_poly.entity_id
_entity_poly.type
_entity_poly.pdbx_seq_one_letter_code
_entity_poly.pdbx_strand_id
1 'polypeptide(L)'
;MIKLPIVLAEHPQGWRECLRDAALTRRRLELLAQKESDHLRPIVLVQAEPKGGEAVVDVVRQHLIEQEQVPEDQIAVATGTQKELDGIDLFDPACQIRFVITVEALKEGWDCSFAYVLASLQSVSSAKDVEQLLGRVLRMPYAKNRSQDELNRAYAHIVAENFAQAASTLKDRLVQNMGFERLETASIIVPQQSLPLTGGEGGTPSSQRAGGAAMPGPLPGCHIELSTVPDTQHWSDELKAVVQIKQTSQGATLLLPGDVSTEMLQQAEAFISEAVPIKERAKVKDQFDVHRAIRQAMRAPAQLGLDFAPIPQLCLNLDGHLEVVERETLSSLGDWSLLDQAVQLAGFGITETVNSFEIDVNGERVKWKHIDAQQLHLNEVISQISLQDMVRWLDAELRQPDIGQLQMQAYLVKILTHLTADRGFTLTALVRAKFQLIQALRKEIDRLRQAAMVKGFQGRLFDMAVPPVEQVVHYSFRYQPGQYPARQAYQGSYEFNKHFYPVIHDLREKTQDGQTSEEFRCAQAIDSHAKVKHWVRNIERQEKFSFWLPTSSDYFYPDFVAELVDGRILVVEYKGQHLVTNDESREKDQIGYQWEQSSGGRCLFLMAVKRDDQGRDVFKQMADKLA
;
A
#
# COMPACT_ATOMS: atom_id res chain seq x y z
N MET A 1 20.17 0.23 -12.47
CA MET A 1 19.69 -0.21 -11.15
C MET A 1 19.54 1.01 -10.26
N ILE A 2 18.43 1.14 -9.54
CA ILE A 2 18.11 2.32 -8.74
C ILE A 2 17.89 1.95 -7.27
N LYS A 3 18.14 2.91 -6.37
CA LYS A 3 17.94 2.78 -4.92
C LYS A 3 16.45 2.84 -4.62
N LEU A 4 15.86 1.73 -4.19
CA LEU A 4 14.46 1.63 -3.80
C LEU A 4 14.29 0.77 -2.55
N PRO A 5 13.33 1.11 -1.67
CA PRO A 5 12.40 2.24 -1.72
C PRO A 5 13.04 3.61 -1.41
N ILE A 6 12.27 4.70 -1.59
CA ILE A 6 12.65 6.07 -1.23
C ILE A 6 12.08 6.39 0.15
N VAL A 7 12.94 6.57 1.14
CA VAL A 7 12.54 6.91 2.50
C VAL A 7 12.37 8.43 2.61
N LEU A 8 11.13 8.87 2.80
CA LEU A 8 10.79 10.29 2.97
C LEU A 8 10.62 10.62 4.46
N ALA A 9 11.23 11.73 4.89
CA ALA A 9 11.13 12.24 6.25
C ALA A 9 10.85 13.75 6.23
N GLU A 10 9.94 14.18 7.11
CA GLU A 10 9.43 15.56 7.13
C GLU A 10 9.91 16.32 8.35
N HIS A 11 10.13 17.61 8.15
CA HIS A 11 10.63 18.51 9.20
C HIS A 11 9.79 19.79 9.25
N PRO A 12 8.56 19.74 9.79
CA PRO A 12 7.67 20.90 9.89
C PRO A 12 8.21 21.95 10.87
N GLN A 13 9.17 21.57 11.72
CA GLN A 13 9.80 22.43 12.72
C GLN A 13 10.91 23.31 12.12
N GLY A 14 11.21 23.14 10.83
CA GLY A 14 12.09 24.01 10.05
C GLY A 14 13.36 23.34 9.52
N TRP A 15 14.15 24.12 8.78
CA TRP A 15 15.31 23.64 8.01
C TRP A 15 16.46 23.09 8.87
N ARG A 16 16.58 23.53 10.14
CA ARG A 16 17.63 23.08 11.06
C ARG A 16 17.46 21.61 11.44
N GLU A 17 16.24 21.19 11.75
CA GLU A 17 15.94 19.79 12.06
C GLU A 17 16.10 18.90 10.82
N CYS A 18 15.69 19.41 9.66
CA CYS A 18 15.90 18.74 8.38
C CYS A 18 17.38 18.43 8.13
N LEU A 19 18.25 19.41 8.38
CA LEU A 19 19.67 19.26 8.17
C LEU A 19 20.32 18.30 9.19
N ARG A 20 19.93 18.41 10.46
CA ARG A 20 20.37 17.50 11.54
C ARG A 20 20.06 16.05 11.21
N ASP A 21 18.82 15.75 10.86
CA ASP A 21 18.37 14.37 10.64
C ASP A 21 18.94 13.80 9.33
N ALA A 22 19.19 14.63 8.31
CA ALA A 22 19.95 14.24 7.13
C ALA A 22 21.40 13.89 7.48
N ALA A 23 22.06 14.67 8.33
CA ALA A 23 23.43 14.40 8.80
C ALA A 23 23.51 13.09 9.61
N LEU A 24 22.53 12.85 10.49
CA LEU A 24 22.41 11.59 11.26
C LEU A 24 22.21 10.38 10.36
N THR A 25 21.31 10.48 9.37
CA THR A 25 21.05 9.42 8.40
C THR A 25 22.34 9.07 7.64
N ARG A 26 23.08 10.07 7.16
CA ARG A 26 24.35 9.87 6.47
C ARG A 26 25.42 9.23 7.35
N ARG A 27 25.54 9.62 8.63
CA ARG A 27 26.44 8.97 9.61
C ARG A 27 26.12 7.49 9.77
N ARG A 28 24.84 7.15 9.90
CA ARG A 28 24.39 5.75 9.98
C ARG A 28 24.78 4.97 8.71
N LEU A 29 24.53 5.54 7.53
CA LEU A 29 24.86 4.87 6.26
C LEU A 29 26.37 4.69 6.09
N GLU A 30 27.21 5.63 6.54
CA GLU A 30 28.67 5.47 6.47
C GLU A 30 29.18 4.33 7.36
N LEU A 31 28.60 4.13 8.54
CA LEU A 31 28.91 2.97 9.40
C LEU A 31 28.53 1.64 8.76
N LEU A 32 27.42 1.61 8.00
CA LEU A 32 27.01 0.42 7.25
C LEU A 32 27.89 0.19 6.03
N ALA A 33 28.31 1.25 5.35
CA ALA A 33 29.21 1.19 4.20
C ALA A 33 30.59 0.60 4.54
N GLN A 34 31.07 0.74 5.78
CA GLN A 34 32.31 0.11 6.24
C GLN A 34 32.25 -1.43 6.24
N LYS A 35 31.05 -2.02 6.19
CA LYS A 35 30.84 -3.47 6.14
C LYS A 35 30.72 -4.02 4.72
N GLU A 36 30.73 -3.16 3.71
CA GLU A 36 30.72 -3.53 2.30
C GLU A 36 32.14 -3.77 1.78
N SER A 37 32.28 -4.63 0.76
CA SER A 37 33.57 -4.88 0.11
C SER A 37 34.00 -3.76 -0.82
N ASP A 38 33.03 -3.05 -1.42
CA ASP A 38 33.27 -1.94 -2.33
C ASP A 38 33.38 -0.63 -1.54
N HIS A 39 34.29 0.25 -1.94
CA HIS A 39 34.39 1.58 -1.34
C HIS A 39 33.09 2.36 -1.53
N LEU A 40 32.52 2.84 -0.43
CA LEU A 40 31.29 3.62 -0.48
C LEU A 40 31.32 4.72 0.58
N ARG A 41 31.11 5.95 0.14
CA ARG A 41 31.01 7.13 1.01
C ARG A 41 29.66 7.82 0.77
N PRO A 42 28.66 7.60 1.64
CA PRO A 42 27.36 8.27 1.48
C PRO A 42 27.48 9.80 1.61
N ILE A 43 26.96 10.51 0.60
CA ILE A 43 26.96 11.98 0.50
C ILE A 43 25.54 12.51 0.72
N VAL A 44 25.45 13.64 1.44
CA VAL A 44 24.23 14.44 1.57
C VAL A 44 24.25 15.55 0.52
N LEU A 45 23.21 15.61 -0.30
CA LEU A 45 22.94 16.73 -1.19
C LEU A 45 21.97 17.69 -0.48
N VAL A 46 22.44 18.88 -0.15
CA VAL A 46 21.68 19.92 0.53
C VAL A 46 21.24 20.97 -0.47
N GLN A 47 19.93 21.16 -0.61
CA GLN A 47 19.35 22.25 -1.39
C GLN A 47 19.03 23.42 -0.45
N ALA A 48 19.90 24.43 -0.46
CA ALA A 48 19.76 25.68 0.27
C ALA A 48 18.80 26.64 -0.44
N GLU A 49 18.24 27.60 0.30
CA GLU A 49 17.34 28.63 -0.24
C GLU A 49 18.10 29.68 -1.08
N PRO A 50 17.42 30.33 -2.07
CA PRO A 50 18.00 31.45 -2.80
C PRO A 50 18.24 32.66 -1.90
N LYS A 51 19.03 33.63 -2.38
CA LYS A 51 19.32 34.88 -1.66
C LYS A 51 18.01 35.59 -1.28
N GLY A 52 17.73 35.68 0.03
CA GLY A 52 16.50 36.25 0.58
C GLY A 52 15.70 35.30 1.50
N GLY A 53 16.02 34.00 1.50
CA GLY A 53 15.49 33.02 2.45
C GLY A 53 16.23 32.98 3.80
N GLU A 54 15.73 32.17 4.73
CA GLU A 54 16.34 31.95 6.04
C GLU A 54 17.50 30.93 5.97
N ALA A 55 17.43 29.96 5.06
CA ALA A 55 18.39 28.86 4.92
C ALA A 55 19.30 29.03 3.69
N VAL A 56 19.94 30.20 3.55
CA VAL A 56 20.91 30.46 2.47
C VAL A 56 22.21 29.67 2.66
N VAL A 57 22.95 29.48 1.56
CA VAL A 57 24.19 28.67 1.51
C VAL A 57 25.16 28.95 2.67
N ASP A 58 25.44 30.23 2.95
CA ASP A 58 26.39 30.62 4.02
C ASP A 58 25.87 30.22 5.41
N VAL A 59 24.57 30.36 5.66
CA VAL A 59 23.91 30.02 6.92
C VAL A 59 23.89 28.50 7.12
N VAL A 60 23.60 27.74 6.07
CA VAL A 60 23.61 26.28 6.07
C VAL A 60 25.03 25.75 6.32
N ARG A 61 26.03 26.32 5.64
CA ARG A 61 27.45 25.97 5.81
C ARG A 61 27.89 26.22 7.26
N GLN A 62 27.56 27.38 7.81
CA GLN A 62 27.90 27.71 9.20
C GLN A 62 27.22 26.76 10.19
N HIS A 63 25.95 26.42 9.96
CA HIS A 63 25.21 25.49 10.83
C HIS A 63 25.84 24.08 10.83
N LEU A 64 26.27 23.58 9.67
CA LEU A 64 26.96 22.29 9.57
C LEU A 64 28.27 22.26 10.37
N ILE A 65 29.02 23.35 10.36
CA ILE A 65 30.31 23.46 11.06
C ILE A 65 30.09 23.61 12.58
N GLU A 66 29.21 24.53 13.00
CA GLU A 66 29.06 24.88 14.41
C GLU A 66 28.20 23.90 15.21
N GLN A 67 27.07 23.48 14.64
CA GLN A 67 26.07 22.68 15.37
C GLN A 67 26.24 21.19 15.08
N GLU A 68 26.41 20.83 13.81
CA GLU A 68 26.60 19.43 13.41
C GLU A 68 28.06 18.96 13.50
N GLN A 69 29.00 19.86 13.81
CA GLN A 69 30.43 19.58 13.97
C GLN A 69 31.05 18.89 12.72
N VAL A 70 30.59 19.27 11.53
CA VAL A 70 31.14 18.76 10.26
C VAL A 70 32.40 19.57 9.92
N PRO A 71 33.56 18.92 9.71
CA PRO A 71 34.77 19.59 9.28
C PRO A 71 34.61 20.32 7.94
N GLU A 72 35.24 21.48 7.81
CA GLU A 72 35.09 22.35 6.63
C GLU A 72 35.58 21.69 5.34
N ASP A 73 36.58 20.80 5.43
CA ASP A 73 37.12 20.01 4.32
C ASP A 73 36.18 18.91 3.81
N GLN A 74 35.06 18.66 4.52
CA GLN A 74 34.04 17.67 4.13
C GLN A 74 32.82 18.31 3.45
N ILE A 75 32.78 19.64 3.35
CA ILE A 75 31.67 20.41 2.80
C ILE A 75 32.12 21.07 1.50
N ALA A 76 31.37 20.84 0.41
CA ALA A 76 31.59 21.51 -0.86
C ALA A 76 30.36 22.33 -1.27
N VAL A 77 30.58 23.53 -1.78
CA VAL A 77 29.53 24.42 -2.29
C VAL A 77 29.55 24.45 -3.81
N ALA A 78 28.43 24.10 -4.40
CA ALA A 78 28.25 24.03 -5.85
C ALA A 78 27.00 24.81 -6.26
N THR A 79 27.19 26.11 -6.51
CA THR A 79 26.17 27.04 -7.01
C THR A 79 26.54 27.51 -8.42
N GLY A 80 25.62 28.16 -9.14
CA GLY A 80 25.92 28.72 -10.46
C GLY A 80 27.13 29.69 -10.49
N THR A 81 27.50 30.24 -9.32
CA THR A 81 28.62 31.18 -9.12
C THR A 81 29.86 30.57 -8.45
N GLN A 82 29.71 29.51 -7.65
CA GLN A 82 30.82 28.84 -6.95
C GLN A 82 30.84 27.37 -7.37
N LYS A 83 31.95 26.92 -7.96
CA LYS A 83 32.10 25.55 -8.46
C LYS A 83 33.23 24.84 -7.74
N GLU A 84 33.07 24.61 -6.43
CA GLU A 84 34.09 23.93 -5.62
C GLU A 84 34.23 22.44 -5.97
N LEU A 85 33.34 21.90 -6.82
CA LEU A 85 33.38 20.54 -7.33
C LEU A 85 34.11 20.40 -8.68
N ASP A 86 34.54 21.49 -9.32
CA ASP A 86 35.22 21.42 -10.61
C ASP A 86 36.62 20.78 -10.45
N GLY A 87 36.83 19.62 -11.07
CA GLY A 87 38.10 18.90 -11.06
C GLY A 87 38.33 17.95 -9.87
N ILE A 88 37.35 17.77 -8.99
CA ILE A 88 37.41 16.81 -7.88
C ILE A 88 36.76 15.49 -8.29
N ASP A 89 37.49 14.38 -8.17
CA ASP A 89 36.90 13.05 -8.31
C ASP A 89 36.23 12.64 -6.99
N LEU A 90 34.90 12.66 -6.98
CA LEU A 90 34.09 12.26 -5.82
C LEU A 90 34.16 10.75 -5.53
N PHE A 91 34.59 9.93 -6.48
CA PHE A 91 34.75 8.48 -6.30
C PHE A 91 36.14 8.11 -5.75
N ASP A 92 37.07 9.06 -5.67
CA ASP A 92 38.39 8.85 -5.08
C ASP A 92 38.25 8.54 -3.57
N PRO A 93 38.84 7.41 -3.08
CA PRO A 93 38.89 7.09 -1.66
C PRO A 93 39.53 8.17 -0.78
N ALA A 94 40.42 9.00 -1.33
CA ALA A 94 41.06 10.10 -0.61
C ALA A 94 40.13 11.33 -0.43
N CYS A 95 39.05 11.43 -1.22
CA CYS A 95 38.10 12.52 -1.14
C CYS A 95 37.35 12.51 0.22
N GLN A 96 37.29 13.66 0.89
CA GLN A 96 36.65 13.78 2.21
C GLN A 96 35.22 14.35 2.14
N ILE A 97 34.78 14.76 0.96
CA ILE A 97 33.49 15.44 0.78
C ILE A 97 32.34 14.49 1.14
N ARG A 98 31.53 14.91 2.11
CA ARG A 98 30.34 14.22 2.62
C ARG A 98 29.07 15.06 2.49
N PHE A 99 29.20 16.37 2.33
CA PHE A 99 28.10 17.31 2.14
C PHE A 99 28.34 18.16 0.91
N VAL A 100 27.31 18.28 0.07
CA VAL A 100 27.30 19.16 -1.09
C VAL A 100 26.13 20.13 -0.97
N ILE A 101 26.40 21.42 -0.90
CA ILE A 101 25.38 22.48 -0.79
C ILE A 101 25.16 23.11 -2.17
N THR A 102 23.89 23.22 -2.58
CA THR A 102 23.50 23.80 -3.86
C THR A 102 22.19 24.59 -3.75
N VAL A 103 21.89 25.48 -4.70
CA VAL A 103 20.64 26.28 -4.73
C VAL A 103 19.73 25.85 -5.89
N GLU A 104 20.30 25.59 -7.07
CA GLU A 104 19.63 24.97 -8.22
C GLU A 104 20.23 23.59 -8.44
N ALA A 105 19.43 22.61 -8.90
CA ALA A 105 19.95 21.29 -9.24
C ALA A 105 21.14 21.42 -10.20
N LEU A 106 22.27 20.81 -9.83
CA LEU A 106 23.55 20.87 -10.54
C LEU A 106 23.34 20.65 -12.06
N LYS A 107 23.64 21.65 -12.89
CA LYS A 107 23.47 21.56 -14.36
C LYS A 107 24.49 20.59 -14.99
N GLU A 108 24.28 20.24 -16.25
CA GLU A 108 24.90 19.13 -17.02
C GLU A 108 26.34 18.77 -16.60
N GLY A 109 26.56 17.47 -16.29
CA GLY A 109 27.90 16.92 -16.01
C GLY A 109 28.11 16.33 -14.61
N TRP A 110 27.20 16.56 -13.65
CA TRP A 110 27.30 15.99 -12.29
C TRP A 110 26.52 14.68 -12.14
N ASP A 111 27.23 13.56 -12.10
CA ASP A 111 26.69 12.21 -11.86
C ASP A 111 27.40 11.55 -10.66
N CYS A 112 26.87 11.76 -9.46
CA CYS A 112 27.43 11.18 -8.25
C CYS A 112 26.48 10.12 -7.66
N SER A 113 26.75 8.85 -7.96
CA SER A 113 25.98 7.72 -7.41
C SER A 113 26.16 7.52 -5.90
N PHE A 114 27.16 8.16 -5.29
CA PHE A 114 27.39 8.20 -3.85
C PHE A 114 26.44 9.15 -3.10
N ALA A 115 25.60 9.92 -3.80
CA ALA A 115 24.53 10.69 -3.17
C ALA A 115 23.44 9.75 -2.64
N TYR A 116 23.27 9.66 -1.33
CA TYR A 116 22.27 8.79 -0.67
C TYR A 116 21.14 9.56 0.01
N VAL A 117 21.44 10.77 0.46
CA VAL A 117 20.52 11.58 1.26
C VAL A 117 20.31 12.92 0.55
N LEU A 118 19.05 13.29 0.33
CA LEU A 118 18.64 14.62 -0.13
C LEU A 118 18.09 15.39 1.07
N ALA A 119 18.54 16.61 1.29
CA ALA A 119 17.97 17.55 2.25
C ALA A 119 17.48 18.78 1.49
N SER A 120 16.16 18.92 1.32
CA SER A 120 15.55 20.08 0.67
C SER A 120 15.07 21.07 1.73
N LEU A 121 15.74 22.22 1.80
CA LEU A 121 15.47 23.28 2.78
C LEU A 121 14.52 24.36 2.23
N GLN A 122 14.15 24.29 0.95
CA GLN A 122 13.20 25.19 0.30
C GLN A 122 11.76 24.66 0.45
N SER A 123 10.80 25.56 0.62
CA SER A 123 9.38 25.22 0.45
C SER A 123 9.11 24.87 -1.02
N VAL A 124 8.87 23.59 -1.26
CA VAL A 124 8.73 23.07 -2.62
C VAL A 124 7.42 23.55 -3.24
N SER A 125 7.49 24.51 -4.16
CA SER A 125 6.34 25.00 -4.93
C SER A 125 6.25 24.42 -6.35
N SER A 126 7.34 23.84 -6.87
CA SER A 126 7.44 23.32 -8.24
C SER A 126 7.85 21.84 -8.23
N ALA A 127 6.94 20.99 -8.69
CA ALA A 127 7.14 19.55 -8.74
C ALA A 127 8.14 19.07 -9.81
N LYS A 128 8.58 19.95 -10.72
CA LYS A 128 9.62 19.65 -11.72
C LYS A 128 11.04 19.68 -11.12
N ASP A 129 11.25 20.47 -10.07
CA ASP A 129 12.57 20.63 -9.45
C ASP A 129 12.90 19.45 -8.52
N VAL A 130 11.89 18.93 -7.81
CA VAL A 130 12.01 17.71 -6.99
C VAL A 130 12.36 16.47 -7.83
N GLU A 131 11.74 16.32 -9.00
CA GLU A 131 12.00 15.21 -9.92
C GLU A 131 13.46 15.20 -10.41
N GLN A 132 13.99 16.37 -10.76
CA GLN A 132 15.38 16.52 -11.18
C GLN A 132 16.39 16.30 -10.04
N LEU A 133 16.01 16.59 -8.79
CA LEU A 133 16.84 16.38 -7.61
C LEU A 133 16.84 14.91 -7.17
N LEU A 134 15.69 14.25 -7.11
CA LEU A 134 15.59 12.84 -6.75
C LEU A 134 16.22 11.91 -7.79
N GLY A 135 16.09 12.21 -9.10
CA GLY A 135 16.70 11.43 -10.18
C GLY A 135 18.23 11.27 -10.07
N ARG A 136 18.89 12.09 -9.23
CA ARG A 136 20.34 12.06 -8.97
C ARG A 136 20.71 11.16 -7.79
N VAL A 137 19.87 11.13 -6.75
CA VAL A 137 20.09 10.34 -5.54
C VAL A 137 19.71 8.87 -5.76
N LEU A 138 18.81 8.61 -6.70
CA LEU A 138 18.26 7.29 -7.01
C LEU A 138 19.24 6.31 -7.68
N ARG A 139 20.43 6.74 -8.13
CA ARG A 139 21.33 5.85 -8.89
C ARG A 139 22.11 4.93 -7.94
N MET A 140 22.11 3.63 -8.19
CA MET A 140 22.94 2.69 -7.43
C MET A 140 24.43 2.90 -7.75
N PRO A 141 25.30 3.09 -6.75
CA PRO A 141 26.74 3.02 -6.96
C PRO A 141 27.11 1.67 -7.59
N TYR A 142 28.04 1.70 -8.53
CA TYR A 142 28.52 0.53 -9.28
C TYR A 142 27.43 -0.33 -9.96
N ALA A 143 26.19 0.19 -10.06
CA ALA A 143 25.03 -0.50 -10.63
C ALA A 143 24.75 -1.92 -10.08
N LYS A 144 25.11 -2.18 -8.82
CA LYS A 144 24.94 -3.46 -8.11
C LYS A 144 24.21 -3.28 -6.79
N ASN A 145 23.42 -4.29 -6.40
CA ASN A 145 22.82 -4.37 -5.07
C ASN A 145 23.89 -4.54 -3.99
N ARG A 146 23.63 -3.95 -2.84
CA ARG A 146 24.46 -3.96 -1.64
C ARG A 146 24.03 -5.07 -0.70
N SER A 147 24.96 -5.54 0.12
CA SER A 147 24.68 -6.54 1.16
C SER A 147 23.82 -5.98 2.29
N GLN A 148 23.97 -4.68 2.58
CA GLN A 148 23.14 -3.97 3.55
C GLN A 148 21.90 -3.39 2.86
N ASP A 149 20.71 -3.79 3.31
CA ASP A 149 19.44 -3.37 2.73
C ASP A 149 19.23 -1.85 2.76
N GLU A 150 19.73 -1.15 3.79
CA GLU A 150 19.63 0.31 3.86
C GLU A 150 20.48 1.03 2.81
N LEU A 151 21.56 0.40 2.31
CA LEU A 151 22.36 0.94 1.20
C LEU A 151 21.73 0.67 -0.17
N ASN A 152 20.61 -0.05 -0.22
CA ASN A 152 19.79 -0.19 -1.42
C ASN A 152 18.66 0.87 -1.48
N ARG A 153 18.58 1.79 -0.51
CA ARG A 153 17.51 2.80 -0.37
C ARG A 153 18.01 4.23 -0.58
N ALA A 154 17.13 5.11 -1.04
CA ALA A 154 17.39 6.55 -1.12
C ALA A 154 16.64 7.27 0.01
N TYR A 155 17.23 8.33 0.57
CA TYR A 155 16.64 9.07 1.68
C TYR A 155 16.40 10.52 1.27
N ALA A 156 15.24 11.08 1.58
CA ALA A 156 14.90 12.46 1.27
C ALA A 156 14.21 13.13 2.48
N HIS A 157 14.87 14.15 3.02
CA HIS A 157 14.38 15.02 4.08
C HIS A 157 13.89 16.33 3.47
N ILE A 158 12.65 16.72 3.76
CA ILE A 158 12.02 17.89 3.13
C ILE A 158 11.38 18.77 4.21
N VAL A 159 11.58 20.08 4.08
CA VAL A 159 10.84 21.11 4.83
C VAL A 159 9.53 21.38 4.09
N ALA A 160 8.46 20.68 4.43
CA ALA A 160 7.15 20.83 3.81
C ALA A 160 6.06 21.06 4.87
N GLU A 161 5.06 21.87 4.53
CA GLU A 161 3.86 22.09 5.35
C GLU A 161 2.74 21.07 5.04
N ASN A 162 2.85 20.26 3.98
CA ASN A 162 1.78 19.36 3.56
C ASN A 162 2.26 18.06 2.84
N PHE A 163 2.44 16.99 3.63
CA PHE A 163 2.93 15.66 3.23
C PHE A 163 2.18 15.03 2.05
N ALA A 164 0.85 15.07 2.08
CA ALA A 164 0.01 14.32 1.16
C ALA A 164 0.18 14.81 -0.29
N GLN A 165 0.41 16.11 -0.48
CA GLN A 165 0.55 16.71 -1.79
C GLN A 165 1.93 16.43 -2.40
N ALA A 166 3.00 16.52 -1.60
CA ALA A 166 4.36 16.21 -2.04
C ALA A 166 4.52 14.72 -2.40
N ALA A 167 4.04 13.81 -1.52
CA ALA A 167 4.10 12.37 -1.73
C ALA A 167 3.22 11.90 -2.91
N SER A 168 2.00 12.44 -3.07
CA SER A 168 1.13 12.12 -4.21
C SER A 168 1.74 12.59 -5.53
N THR A 169 2.31 13.81 -5.57
CA THR A 169 2.94 14.34 -6.79
C THR A 169 4.19 13.54 -7.18
N LEU A 170 4.95 13.06 -6.20
CA LEU A 170 6.12 12.18 -6.43
C LEU A 170 5.68 10.80 -6.94
N LYS A 171 4.61 10.24 -6.38
CA LYS A 171 4.00 8.97 -6.77
C LYS A 171 3.45 9.01 -8.20
N ASP A 172 2.69 10.05 -8.55
CA ASP A 172 2.05 10.19 -9.85
C ASP A 172 3.07 10.30 -10.99
N ARG A 173 4.24 10.91 -10.74
CA ARG A 173 5.29 11.06 -11.75
C ARG A 173 6.23 9.87 -11.91
N LEU A 174 6.53 9.13 -10.82
CA LEU A 174 7.27 7.87 -10.91
C LEU A 174 6.54 6.86 -11.82
N VAL A 175 5.20 6.89 -11.79
CA VAL A 175 4.34 6.07 -12.66
C VAL A 175 4.28 6.61 -14.10
N GLN A 176 4.29 7.93 -14.31
CA GLN A 176 4.12 8.54 -15.64
C GLN A 176 5.41 8.62 -16.49
N ASN A 177 6.58 8.90 -15.90
CA ASN A 177 7.80 9.22 -16.67
C ASN A 177 8.88 8.13 -16.66
N MET A 178 8.80 7.13 -15.76
CA MET A 178 9.85 6.09 -15.61
C MET A 178 9.37 4.66 -15.90
N GLY A 179 8.12 4.46 -16.34
CA GLY A 179 7.62 3.18 -16.87
C GLY A 179 7.38 2.09 -15.83
N PHE A 180 7.10 2.44 -14.58
CA PHE A 180 6.79 1.47 -13.51
C PHE A 180 5.33 1.01 -13.55
N GLU A 181 5.09 -0.30 -13.40
CA GLU A 181 3.74 -0.86 -13.25
C GLU A 181 3.11 -0.44 -11.90
N ARG A 182 1.80 -0.16 -11.92
CA ARG A 182 1.02 0.48 -10.84
C ARG A 182 1.01 -0.25 -9.49
N LEU A 183 1.55 -1.48 -9.40
CA LEU A 183 1.49 -2.31 -8.19
C LEU A 183 2.76 -2.36 -7.34
N GLU A 184 3.92 -1.90 -7.82
CA GLU A 184 5.15 -1.88 -7.00
C GLU A 184 5.36 -0.57 -6.21
N THR A 185 4.55 0.46 -6.46
CA THR A 185 4.70 1.80 -5.85
C THR A 185 4.06 1.94 -4.47
N ALA A 186 3.35 0.92 -3.98
CA ALA A 186 2.68 0.96 -2.67
C ALA A 186 3.62 0.72 -1.46
N SER A 187 4.85 0.25 -1.71
CA SER A 187 5.89 0.00 -0.69
C SER A 187 6.97 1.08 -0.63
N ILE A 188 6.86 2.14 -1.47
CA ILE A 188 7.94 3.12 -1.66
C ILE A 188 7.90 4.27 -0.65
N ILE A 189 6.91 4.39 0.24
CA ILE A 189 6.87 5.46 1.25
C ILE A 189 6.60 4.84 2.62
N VAL A 190 7.68 4.53 3.33
CA VAL A 190 7.63 4.21 4.76
C VAL A 190 7.98 5.51 5.49
N PRO A 191 7.03 6.15 6.20
CA PRO A 191 7.40 7.21 7.13
C PRO A 191 8.30 6.59 8.20
N GLN A 192 9.51 7.12 8.35
CA GLN A 192 10.36 6.76 9.48
C GLN A 192 9.63 7.18 10.76
N GLN A 193 9.14 6.19 11.51
CA GLN A 193 8.73 6.42 12.89
C GLN A 193 9.96 6.84 13.68
N SER A 194 9.93 8.05 14.22
CA SER A 194 10.87 8.47 15.25
C SER A 194 10.71 7.51 16.43
N LEU A 195 11.76 6.74 16.69
CA LEU A 195 11.86 5.95 17.92
C LEU A 195 11.91 6.92 19.10
N PRO A 196 10.97 6.86 20.06
CA PRO A 196 11.13 7.60 21.29
C PRO A 196 12.29 6.99 22.06
N LEU A 197 13.38 7.76 22.19
CA LEU A 197 14.40 7.56 23.21
C LEU A 197 13.76 7.81 24.57
N THR A 198 13.16 6.78 25.18
CA THR A 198 12.90 6.80 26.62
C THR A 198 14.13 6.21 27.32
N GLY A 199 15.06 7.10 27.68
CA GLY A 199 16.03 6.84 28.74
C GLY A 199 15.30 6.59 30.05
N GLY A 200 15.75 5.57 30.78
CA GLY A 200 15.04 5.03 31.94
C GLY A 200 15.06 5.92 33.18
N GLU A 201 14.16 5.59 34.10
CA GLU A 201 14.52 5.18 35.47
C GLU A 201 13.35 4.40 36.09
N GLY A 202 13.70 3.46 36.96
CA GLY A 202 12.84 2.37 37.40
C GLY A 202 11.56 2.80 38.14
N GLY A 203 10.45 2.26 37.67
CA GLY A 203 9.25 2.05 38.47
C GLY A 203 8.71 0.67 38.13
N THR A 204 8.82 -0.27 39.06
CA THR A 204 8.19 -1.60 38.96
C THR A 204 6.68 -1.43 38.67
N PRO A 205 6.11 -2.09 37.65
CA PRO A 205 4.68 -2.06 37.49
C PRO A 205 4.07 -2.93 38.59
N SER A 206 3.44 -2.28 39.57
CA SER A 206 2.58 -2.97 40.50
C SER A 206 1.40 -3.53 39.72
N SER A 207 1.27 -4.85 39.78
CA SER A 207 0.12 -5.57 39.27
C SER A 207 -1.12 -5.20 40.09
N GLN A 208 -1.94 -4.29 39.60
CA GLN A 208 -3.35 -4.24 39.97
C GLN A 208 -4.18 -4.66 38.76
N ARG A 209 -4.51 -5.96 38.75
CA ARG A 209 -5.70 -6.46 38.07
C ARG A 209 -6.90 -5.73 38.67
N ALA A 210 -7.55 -4.89 37.87
CA ALA A 210 -8.88 -4.41 38.15
C ALA A 210 -9.74 -4.69 36.90
N GLY A 211 -10.42 -5.84 36.91
CA GLY A 211 -11.47 -6.20 35.97
C GLY A 211 -12.75 -5.42 36.24
N GLY A 212 -12.70 -4.10 36.09
CA GLY A 212 -13.88 -3.24 36.05
C GLY A 212 -13.89 -2.54 34.69
N ALA A 213 -14.92 -2.80 33.88
CA ALA A 213 -15.17 -2.01 32.68
C ALA A 213 -15.15 -0.52 33.08
N ALA A 214 -14.22 0.25 32.54
CA ALA A 214 -14.21 1.69 32.72
C ALA A 214 -15.50 2.21 32.11
N MET A 215 -16.42 2.68 32.95
CA MET A 215 -17.60 3.38 32.47
C MET A 215 -17.12 4.57 31.64
N PRO A 216 -17.61 4.77 30.41
CA PRO A 216 -17.20 5.92 29.62
C PRO A 216 -17.55 7.19 30.41
N GLY A 217 -16.54 8.05 30.59
CA GLY A 217 -16.76 9.39 31.13
C GLY A 217 -17.76 10.17 30.28
N PRO A 218 -18.33 11.27 30.81
CA PRO A 218 -19.24 12.10 30.02
C PRO A 218 -18.54 12.57 28.74
N LEU A 219 -19.23 12.46 27.60
CA LEU A 219 -18.70 12.91 26.32
C LEU A 219 -18.35 14.40 26.42
N PRO A 220 -17.22 14.84 25.84
CA PRO A 220 -16.85 16.24 25.83
C PRO A 220 -17.91 17.05 25.07
N GLY A 221 -18.12 18.30 25.47
CA GLY A 221 -18.95 19.23 24.70
C GLY A 221 -18.34 19.53 23.33
N CYS A 222 -19.16 19.92 22.37
CA CYS A 222 -18.70 20.48 21.10
C CYS A 222 -18.43 21.97 21.27
N HIS A 223 -17.23 22.40 20.92
CA HIS A 223 -16.81 23.79 20.97
C HIS A 223 -16.59 24.27 19.54
N ILE A 224 -17.38 25.24 19.07
CA ILE A 224 -17.24 25.82 17.73
C ILE A 224 -16.86 27.28 17.85
N GLU A 225 -15.68 27.63 17.34
CA GLU A 225 -15.16 28.99 17.28
C GLU A 225 -15.57 29.68 15.97
N LEU A 226 -16.15 30.87 16.11
CA LEU A 226 -16.64 31.72 15.03
C LEU A 226 -16.04 33.11 15.13
N SER A 227 -15.73 33.74 13.99
CA SER A 227 -15.19 35.11 13.96
C SER A 227 -16.27 36.17 14.20
N THR A 228 -17.55 35.80 14.07
CA THR A 228 -18.70 36.67 14.28
C THR A 228 -19.78 35.94 15.07
N VAL A 229 -20.63 36.70 15.77
CA VAL A 229 -21.82 36.13 16.42
C VAL A 229 -22.78 35.69 15.31
N PRO A 230 -23.14 34.40 15.22
CA PRO A 230 -24.00 33.90 14.16
C PRO A 230 -25.42 34.46 14.32
N ASP A 231 -26.09 34.71 13.19
CA ASP A 231 -27.51 35.05 13.21
C ASP A 231 -28.33 33.82 13.61
N THR A 232 -29.09 33.95 14.70
CA THR A 232 -29.90 32.86 15.28
C THR A 232 -31.39 32.99 14.96
N GLN A 233 -31.81 33.99 14.18
CA GLN A 233 -33.24 34.23 13.89
C GLN A 233 -33.93 33.00 13.28
N HIS A 234 -33.23 32.27 12.43
CA HIS A 234 -33.75 31.09 11.73
C HIS A 234 -33.50 29.75 12.44
N TRP A 235 -32.87 29.76 13.61
CA TRP A 235 -32.63 28.52 14.37
C TRP A 235 -33.93 28.02 15.02
N SER A 236 -34.09 26.69 15.06
CA SER A 236 -35.19 26.06 15.78
C SER A 236 -35.11 26.35 17.28
N ASP A 237 -36.27 26.34 17.96
CA ASP A 237 -36.34 26.58 19.40
C ASP A 237 -35.58 25.51 20.20
N GLU A 238 -35.57 24.27 19.71
CA GLU A 238 -34.79 23.16 20.27
C GLU A 238 -33.27 23.42 20.19
N LEU A 239 -32.78 23.91 19.05
CA LEU A 239 -31.36 24.23 18.88
C LEU A 239 -30.95 25.41 19.77
N LYS A 240 -31.79 26.44 19.87
CA LYS A 240 -31.57 27.60 20.75
C LYS A 240 -31.52 27.22 22.23
N ALA A 241 -32.26 26.19 22.64
CA ALA A 241 -32.25 25.71 24.03
C ALA A 241 -30.96 24.94 24.38
N VAL A 242 -30.34 24.30 23.39
CA VAL A 242 -29.17 23.42 23.58
C VAL A 242 -27.84 24.17 23.36
N VAL A 243 -27.78 25.06 22.37
CA VAL A 243 -26.54 25.77 22.01
C VAL A 243 -26.33 26.98 22.91
N GLN A 244 -25.24 27.01 23.68
CA GLN A 244 -24.85 28.19 24.44
C GLN A 244 -23.86 29.05 23.65
N ILE A 245 -24.18 30.33 23.48
CA ILE A 245 -23.31 31.28 22.77
C ILE A 245 -22.54 32.11 23.80
N LYS A 246 -21.21 32.02 23.77
CA LYS A 246 -20.33 32.90 24.56
C LYS A 246 -19.62 33.87 23.64
N GLN A 247 -19.84 35.16 23.83
CA GLN A 247 -19.14 36.19 23.09
C GLN A 247 -17.69 36.31 23.59
N THR A 248 -16.74 36.38 22.66
CA THR A 248 -15.30 36.49 22.95
C THR A 248 -14.73 37.74 22.29
N SER A 249 -13.51 38.15 22.69
CA SER A 249 -12.82 39.29 22.09
C SER A 249 -12.48 39.10 20.60
N GLN A 250 -12.54 37.86 20.10
CA GLN A 250 -12.28 37.49 18.70
C GLN A 250 -13.54 37.03 17.93
N GLY A 251 -14.73 37.10 18.53
CA GLY A 251 -15.99 36.68 17.90
C GLY A 251 -16.95 36.00 18.87
N ALA A 252 -17.29 34.74 18.61
CA ALA A 252 -18.16 33.93 19.45
C ALA A 252 -17.72 32.47 19.52
N THR A 253 -17.96 31.82 20.66
CA THR A 253 -17.81 30.38 20.84
C THR A 253 -19.18 29.77 21.11
N LEU A 254 -19.59 28.82 20.27
CA LEU A 254 -20.77 28.01 20.50
C LEU A 254 -20.38 26.77 21.30
N LEU A 255 -21.17 26.46 22.32
CA LEU A 255 -21.00 25.28 23.17
C LEU A 255 -22.22 24.40 23.02
N LEU A 256 -22.02 23.17 22.55
CA LEU A 256 -23.04 22.13 22.58
C LEU A 256 -22.67 21.10 23.64
N PRO A 257 -23.60 20.67 24.50
CA PRO A 257 -23.39 19.56 25.42
C PRO A 257 -22.92 18.28 24.71
N GLY A 258 -22.15 17.44 25.39
CA GLY A 258 -21.59 16.21 24.79
C GLY A 258 -22.61 15.08 24.59
N ASP A 259 -23.75 15.14 25.26
CA ASP A 259 -24.86 14.17 25.21
C ASP A 259 -25.87 14.43 24.08
N VAL A 260 -25.62 15.44 23.24
CA VAL A 260 -26.47 15.79 22.11
C VAL A 260 -26.58 14.63 21.10
N SER A 261 -27.79 14.41 20.57
CA SER A 261 -28.05 13.38 19.56
C SER A 261 -27.32 13.67 18.25
N THR A 262 -27.03 12.64 17.47
CA THR A 262 -26.37 12.77 16.15
C THR A 262 -27.20 13.64 15.19
N GLU A 263 -28.53 13.50 15.23
CA GLU A 263 -29.46 14.30 14.41
C GLU A 263 -29.38 15.80 14.77
N MET A 264 -29.36 16.12 16.07
CA MET A 264 -29.24 17.50 16.55
C MET A 264 -27.86 18.08 16.21
N LEU A 265 -26.78 17.30 16.28
CA LEU A 265 -25.45 17.73 15.82
C LEU A 265 -25.42 18.04 14.32
N GLN A 266 -26.08 17.23 13.49
CA GLN A 266 -26.17 17.46 12.05
C GLN A 266 -27.01 18.71 11.72
N GLN A 267 -28.14 18.88 12.41
CA GLN A 267 -28.94 20.11 12.31
C GLN A 267 -28.13 21.33 12.74
N ALA A 268 -27.40 21.25 13.86
CA ALA A 268 -26.54 22.32 14.35
C ALA A 268 -25.49 22.71 13.31
N GLU A 269 -24.77 21.75 12.72
CA GLU A 269 -23.79 22.03 11.66
C GLU A 269 -24.44 22.76 10.48
N ALA A 270 -25.61 22.31 10.02
CA ALA A 270 -26.30 22.91 8.88
C ALA A 270 -26.70 24.37 9.18
N PHE A 271 -27.38 24.62 10.30
CA PHE A 271 -27.83 25.96 10.68
C PHE A 271 -26.66 26.91 10.96
N ILE A 272 -25.59 26.43 11.62
CA ILE A 272 -24.41 27.25 11.92
C ILE A 272 -23.64 27.55 10.63
N SER A 273 -23.50 26.57 9.72
CA SER A 273 -22.84 26.78 8.42
C SER A 273 -23.59 27.78 7.54
N GLU A 274 -24.92 27.78 7.58
CA GLU A 274 -25.73 28.76 6.86
C GLU A 274 -25.61 30.18 7.44
N ALA A 275 -25.52 30.30 8.77
CA ALA A 275 -25.43 31.56 9.50
C ALA A 275 -24.06 32.26 9.41
N VAL A 276 -23.02 31.60 8.90
CA VAL A 276 -21.65 32.15 8.77
C VAL A 276 -21.27 32.46 7.31
N PRO A 277 -20.32 33.39 7.08
CA PRO A 277 -19.82 33.68 5.74
C PRO A 277 -19.24 32.44 5.05
N ILE A 278 -19.34 32.36 3.72
CA ILE A 278 -18.88 31.22 2.90
C ILE A 278 -17.43 30.82 3.21
N LYS A 279 -16.55 31.80 3.47
CA LYS A 279 -15.14 31.59 3.79
C LYS A 279 -14.91 30.84 5.12
N GLU A 280 -15.86 30.89 6.05
CA GLU A 280 -15.75 30.26 7.37
C GLU A 280 -16.46 28.90 7.44
N ARG A 281 -17.32 28.58 6.46
CA ARG A 281 -18.06 27.31 6.43
C ARG A 281 -17.17 26.07 6.48
N ALA A 282 -16.04 26.10 5.78
CA ALA A 282 -15.06 25.02 5.82
C ALA A 282 -14.48 24.83 7.22
N LYS A 283 -14.11 25.92 7.91
CA LYS A 283 -13.57 25.88 9.27
C LYS A 283 -14.62 25.38 10.29
N VAL A 284 -15.89 25.76 10.13
CA VAL A 284 -16.99 25.25 10.96
C VAL A 284 -17.15 23.75 10.76
N LYS A 285 -17.20 23.30 9.50
CA LYS A 285 -17.30 21.89 9.16
C LYS A 285 -16.15 21.08 9.77
N ASP A 286 -14.91 21.52 9.61
CA ASP A 286 -13.74 20.82 10.16
C ASP A 286 -13.83 20.67 11.68
N GLN A 287 -14.33 21.67 12.41
CA GLN A 287 -14.52 21.59 13.86
C GLN A 287 -15.60 20.57 14.26
N PHE A 288 -16.70 20.49 13.50
CA PHE A 288 -17.72 19.45 13.70
C PHE A 288 -17.18 18.05 13.40
N ASP A 289 -16.40 17.91 12.33
CA ASP A 289 -15.80 16.63 11.92
C ASP A 289 -14.79 16.13 12.96
N VAL A 290 -13.95 17.03 13.52
CA VAL A 290 -13.07 16.72 14.65
C VAL A 290 -13.87 16.27 15.88
N HIS A 291 -14.96 16.97 16.22
CA HIS A 291 -15.78 16.60 17.36
C HIS A 291 -16.45 15.22 17.19
N ARG A 292 -16.98 14.92 16.00
CA ARG A 292 -17.54 13.59 15.66
C ARG A 292 -16.49 12.49 15.80
N ALA A 293 -15.28 12.73 15.30
CA ALA A 293 -14.19 11.78 15.40
C ALA A 293 -13.82 11.47 16.86
N ILE A 294 -13.80 12.49 17.73
CA ILE A 294 -13.58 12.30 19.18
C ILE A 294 -14.70 11.46 19.81
N ARG A 295 -15.97 11.77 19.51
CA ARG A 295 -17.12 11.01 20.02
C ARG A 295 -17.08 9.55 19.59
N GLN A 296 -16.81 9.30 18.30
CA GLN A 296 -16.65 7.95 17.76
C GLN A 296 -15.51 7.21 18.46
N ALA A 297 -14.36 7.86 18.64
CA ALA A 297 -13.20 7.27 19.32
C ALA A 297 -13.50 6.87 20.76
N MET A 298 -14.21 7.71 21.52
CA MET A 298 -14.59 7.42 22.91
C MET A 298 -15.64 6.32 23.04
N ARG A 299 -16.48 6.12 22.02
CA ARG A 299 -17.52 5.08 22.00
C ARG A 299 -17.05 3.74 21.42
N ALA A 300 -15.93 3.74 20.71
CA ALA A 300 -15.42 2.54 20.04
C ALA A 300 -15.20 1.40 21.05
N PRO A 301 -15.82 0.22 20.85
CA PRO A 301 -15.67 -0.95 21.72
C PRO A 301 -14.21 -1.29 22.08
N ALA A 302 -13.28 -1.19 21.12
CA ALA A 302 -11.86 -1.45 21.35
C ALA A 302 -11.23 -0.49 22.39
N GLN A 303 -11.71 0.76 22.51
CA GLN A 303 -11.24 1.72 23.52
C GLN A 303 -11.88 1.49 24.89
N LEU A 304 -13.06 0.86 24.91
CA LEU A 304 -13.73 0.45 26.14
C LEU A 304 -13.18 -0.88 26.70
N GLY A 305 -12.14 -1.44 26.07
CA GLY A 305 -11.54 -2.72 26.46
C GLY A 305 -12.42 -3.93 26.14
N LEU A 306 -13.35 -3.80 25.18
CA LEU A 306 -14.14 -4.92 24.68
C LEU A 306 -13.36 -5.66 23.59
N ASP A 307 -13.40 -6.99 23.65
CA ASP A 307 -12.83 -7.87 22.62
C ASP A 307 -13.83 -8.14 21.50
N PHE A 308 -13.31 -8.34 20.29
CA PHE A 308 -14.08 -8.88 19.17
C PHE A 308 -14.01 -10.41 19.19
N ALA A 309 -15.14 -11.07 18.96
CA ALA A 309 -15.23 -12.53 18.94
C ALA A 309 -14.30 -13.16 17.88
N PRO A 310 -13.69 -14.33 18.16
CA PRO A 310 -12.82 -15.00 17.19
C PRO A 310 -13.61 -15.39 15.93
N ILE A 311 -13.03 -15.06 14.77
CA ILE A 311 -13.63 -15.32 13.47
C ILE A 311 -12.93 -16.55 12.89
N PRO A 312 -13.60 -17.70 12.80
CA PRO A 312 -12.95 -18.92 12.37
C PRO A 312 -12.61 -18.87 10.88
N GLN A 313 -11.47 -19.43 10.50
CA GLN A 313 -11.04 -19.50 9.10
C GLN A 313 -11.42 -20.85 8.47
N LEU A 314 -11.40 -20.90 7.14
CA LEU A 314 -11.54 -22.16 6.42
C LEU A 314 -10.28 -23.01 6.60
N CYS A 315 -10.48 -24.24 7.03
CA CYS A 315 -9.43 -25.21 7.26
C CYS A 315 -9.65 -26.44 6.39
N LEU A 316 -8.57 -27.15 6.09
CA LEU A 316 -8.61 -28.43 5.41
C LEU A 316 -7.94 -29.50 6.28
N ASN A 317 -8.49 -30.71 6.27
CA ASN A 317 -7.87 -31.84 6.92
C ASN A 317 -6.89 -32.52 5.96
N LEU A 318 -5.60 -32.38 6.24
CA LEU A 318 -4.50 -32.99 5.50
C LEU A 318 -3.86 -34.07 6.38
N ASP A 319 -3.96 -35.33 5.96
CA ASP A 319 -3.38 -36.49 6.65
C ASP A 319 -3.70 -36.59 8.15
N GLY A 320 -4.92 -36.17 8.55
CA GLY A 320 -5.38 -36.22 9.94
C GLY A 320 -5.07 -34.96 10.75
N HIS A 321 -4.41 -33.96 10.15
CA HIS A 321 -4.12 -32.67 10.75
C HIS A 321 -4.95 -31.58 10.10
N LEU A 322 -5.60 -30.76 10.93
CA LEU A 322 -6.35 -29.60 10.46
C LEU A 322 -5.37 -28.44 10.24
N GLU A 323 -5.40 -27.85 9.05
CA GLU A 323 -4.58 -26.68 8.69
C GLU A 323 -5.45 -25.58 8.11
N VAL A 324 -5.13 -24.31 8.42
CA VAL A 324 -5.75 -23.16 7.74
C VAL A 324 -5.34 -23.20 6.28
N VAL A 325 -6.27 -22.98 5.37
CA VAL A 325 -5.97 -22.92 3.94
C VAL A 325 -5.28 -21.59 3.63
N GLU A 326 -3.96 -21.57 3.78
CA GLU A 326 -3.09 -20.43 3.45
C GLU A 326 -2.50 -20.59 2.04
N ARG A 327 -1.79 -19.57 1.53
CA ARG A 327 -1.10 -19.61 0.22
C ARG A 327 -0.17 -20.82 0.07
N GLU A 328 0.49 -21.23 1.15
CA GLU A 328 1.37 -22.39 1.15
C GLU A 328 0.58 -23.69 0.96
N THR A 329 -0.53 -23.84 1.69
CA THR A 329 -1.49 -24.95 1.52
C THR A 329 -2.10 -24.93 0.12
N LEU A 330 -2.53 -23.78 -0.40
CA LEU A 330 -3.07 -23.65 -1.76
C LEU A 330 -2.07 -24.13 -2.83
N SER A 331 -0.78 -23.89 -2.62
CA SER A 331 0.28 -24.33 -3.52
C SER A 331 0.45 -25.86 -3.51
N SER A 332 0.11 -26.55 -2.42
CA SER A 332 0.16 -28.01 -2.33
C SER A 332 -1.16 -28.70 -2.73
N LEU A 333 -2.29 -27.98 -2.80
CA LEU A 333 -3.60 -28.56 -3.15
C LEU A 333 -3.74 -28.94 -4.63
N GLY A 334 -3.02 -28.26 -5.51
CA GLY A 334 -2.95 -28.63 -6.91
C GLY A 334 -1.87 -29.67 -7.11
N ASP A 335 -2.13 -30.96 -6.83
CA ASP A 335 -1.25 -32.03 -7.32
C ASP A 335 -1.16 -31.89 -8.84
N TRP A 336 -0.07 -31.32 -9.33
CA TRP A 336 0.05 -30.94 -10.74
C TRP A 336 1.40 -31.35 -11.29
N SER A 337 1.34 -31.86 -12.51
CA SER A 337 2.52 -32.29 -13.22
C SER A 337 2.58 -31.62 -14.57
N LEU A 338 3.71 -30.96 -14.85
CA LEU A 338 4.01 -30.40 -16.17
C LEU A 338 3.91 -31.46 -17.28
N LEU A 339 4.15 -32.73 -16.96
CA LEU A 339 4.15 -33.82 -17.94
C LEU A 339 2.75 -34.22 -18.40
N ASP A 340 1.76 -34.02 -17.53
CA ASP A 340 0.34 -34.32 -17.79
C ASP A 340 -0.34 -33.24 -18.64
N GLN A 341 0.32 -32.09 -18.80
CA GLN A 341 -0.18 -30.98 -19.58
C GLN A 341 0.15 -31.14 -21.07
N ALA A 342 -0.78 -30.67 -21.91
CA ALA A 342 -0.57 -30.56 -23.34
C ALA A 342 0.55 -29.54 -23.62
N VAL A 343 1.46 -29.90 -24.52
CA VAL A 343 2.62 -29.06 -24.86
C VAL A 343 2.16 -28.01 -25.83
N GLN A 344 2.18 -26.75 -25.41
CA GLN A 344 1.85 -25.62 -26.25
C GLN A 344 2.62 -24.37 -25.83
N LEU A 345 3.13 -23.62 -26.81
CA LEU A 345 3.69 -22.28 -26.61
C LEU A 345 2.94 -21.32 -27.55
N ALA A 346 1.70 -21.00 -27.16
CA ALA A 346 0.83 -20.13 -27.96
C ALA A 346 1.45 -18.72 -28.05
N GLY A 347 1.49 -18.15 -29.26
CA GLY A 347 2.06 -16.81 -29.51
C GLY A 347 3.58 -16.74 -29.62
N PHE A 348 4.32 -17.84 -29.40
CA PHE A 348 5.76 -17.86 -29.66
C PHE A 348 6.02 -18.09 -31.15
N GLY A 349 6.68 -17.12 -31.79
CA GLY A 349 7.12 -17.19 -33.17
C GLY A 349 8.54 -16.66 -33.29
N ILE A 350 9.32 -17.26 -34.19
CA ILE A 350 10.64 -16.76 -34.58
C ILE A 350 10.49 -16.18 -35.98
N THR A 351 10.52 -14.85 -36.09
CA THR A 351 10.51 -14.15 -37.37
C THR A 351 11.95 -13.79 -37.73
N GLU A 352 12.49 -14.39 -38.78
CA GLU A 352 13.83 -14.03 -39.28
C GLU A 352 13.74 -12.84 -40.23
N THR A 353 13.99 -11.65 -39.71
CA THR A 353 14.18 -10.44 -40.51
C THR A 353 15.67 -10.13 -40.61
N VAL A 354 16.21 -10.14 -41.84
CA VAL A 354 17.64 -9.88 -42.10
C VAL A 354 18.07 -8.46 -41.70
N ASN A 355 17.14 -7.54 -41.44
CA ASN A 355 17.43 -6.24 -40.81
C ASN A 355 16.15 -5.66 -40.15
N SER A 356 15.83 -6.08 -38.92
CA SER A 356 15.06 -5.31 -37.91
C SER A 356 14.57 -6.23 -36.79
N PHE A 357 14.58 -5.77 -35.53
CA PHE A 357 13.84 -6.40 -34.45
C PHE A 357 12.41 -5.85 -34.45
N GLU A 358 11.42 -6.67 -34.79
CA GLU A 358 10.02 -6.42 -34.45
C GLU A 358 9.69 -7.17 -33.15
N ILE A 359 9.10 -6.48 -32.18
CA ILE A 359 8.48 -7.10 -30.99
C ILE A 359 6.97 -6.95 -31.18
N ASP A 360 6.29 -8.08 -31.35
CA ASP A 360 4.82 -8.15 -31.35
C ASP A 360 4.35 -8.30 -29.90
N VAL A 361 3.61 -7.31 -29.40
CA VAL A 361 2.81 -7.43 -28.19
C VAL A 361 1.39 -7.03 -28.57
N ASN A 362 0.48 -8.00 -28.52
CA ASN A 362 -0.97 -7.83 -28.62
C ASN A 362 -1.54 -7.40 -29.99
N GLY A 363 -0.92 -7.77 -31.11
CA GLY A 363 -1.64 -7.85 -32.40
C GLY A 363 -1.89 -6.53 -33.15
N GLU A 364 -1.28 -5.42 -32.77
CA GLU A 364 -1.31 -4.18 -33.56
C GLU A 364 -0.02 -4.02 -34.39
N ARG A 365 -0.15 -4.12 -35.73
CA ARG A 365 0.96 -4.02 -36.69
C ARG A 365 1.25 -2.56 -37.06
N VAL A 366 2.47 -2.09 -36.83
CA VAL A 366 2.99 -0.84 -37.42
C VAL A 366 4.11 -1.16 -38.41
N LYS A 367 3.90 -0.81 -39.70
CA LYS A 367 4.84 -1.06 -40.81
C LYS A 367 5.81 0.11 -41.01
N TRP A 368 7.11 -0.16 -41.17
CA TRP A 368 8.06 0.71 -41.90
C TRP A 368 9.04 -0.09 -42.78
N LYS A 369 9.62 0.61 -43.77
CA LYS A 369 10.04 0.12 -45.10
C LYS A 369 11.51 -0.35 -45.20
N HIS A 370 11.70 -1.30 -46.10
CA HIS A 370 12.92 -1.99 -46.60
C HIS A 370 14.23 -1.17 -46.75
N ILE A 371 15.36 -1.81 -46.42
CA ILE A 371 16.64 -1.66 -47.13
C ILE A 371 17.19 -3.07 -47.41
N ASP A 372 17.52 -3.31 -48.69
CA ASP A 372 18.12 -4.54 -49.20
C ASP A 372 19.44 -4.89 -48.51
N ALA A 373 19.49 -6.10 -47.95
CA ALA A 373 20.74 -6.81 -47.69
C ALA A 373 20.58 -8.25 -48.19
N GLN A 374 21.40 -8.60 -49.17
CA GLN A 374 21.47 -9.89 -49.81
C GLN A 374 21.61 -11.04 -48.79
N GLN A 375 20.90 -12.12 -49.07
CA GLN A 375 21.06 -13.50 -48.59
C GLN A 375 22.23 -13.75 -47.63
N LEU A 376 21.95 -13.74 -46.33
CA LEU A 376 22.76 -14.49 -45.37
C LEU A 376 21.88 -15.64 -44.86
N HIS A 377 22.18 -16.85 -45.34
CA HIS A 377 21.66 -18.10 -44.80
C HIS A 377 22.21 -18.31 -43.38
N LEU A 378 21.73 -17.52 -42.42
CA LEU A 378 22.20 -17.52 -41.04
C LEU A 378 21.83 -18.84 -40.31
N ASN A 379 21.02 -19.71 -40.89
CA ASN A 379 20.67 -21.03 -40.35
C ASN A 379 21.67 -22.15 -40.71
N GLU A 380 22.60 -21.91 -41.63
CA GLU A 380 23.59 -22.92 -42.05
C GLU A 380 24.84 -22.95 -41.14
N VAL A 381 24.96 -22.02 -40.20
CA VAL A 381 25.99 -22.09 -39.16
C VAL A 381 25.50 -23.01 -38.04
N ILE A 382 26.02 -24.24 -38.03
CA ILE A 382 25.75 -25.25 -37.02
C ILE A 382 26.17 -24.67 -35.65
N SER A 383 25.20 -24.37 -34.81
CA SER A 383 25.45 -24.17 -33.39
C SER A 383 26.06 -25.45 -32.82
N GLN A 384 27.22 -25.38 -32.16
CA GLN A 384 27.82 -26.54 -31.47
C GLN A 384 27.02 -26.97 -30.23
N ILE A 385 25.93 -26.28 -29.91
CA ILE A 385 25.07 -26.53 -28.76
C ILE A 385 24.10 -27.64 -29.10
N SER A 386 24.17 -28.74 -28.36
CA SER A 386 23.21 -29.84 -28.50
C SER A 386 21.84 -29.48 -27.90
N LEU A 387 20.80 -30.24 -28.24
CA LEU A 387 19.49 -30.11 -27.58
C LEU A 387 19.62 -30.30 -26.06
N GLN A 388 20.47 -31.22 -25.62
CA GLN A 388 20.73 -31.46 -24.19
C GLN A 388 21.39 -30.26 -23.50
N ASP A 389 22.32 -29.58 -24.17
CA ASP A 389 22.93 -28.35 -23.63
C ASP A 389 21.91 -27.24 -23.49
N MET A 390 20.99 -27.12 -24.46
CA MET A 390 19.89 -26.17 -24.40
C MET A 390 18.91 -26.47 -23.27
N VAL A 391 18.54 -27.75 -23.07
CA VAL A 391 17.71 -28.17 -21.93
C VAL A 391 18.39 -27.84 -20.61
N ARG A 392 19.68 -28.17 -20.45
CA ARG A 392 20.42 -27.88 -19.21
C ARG A 392 20.47 -26.38 -18.90
N TRP A 393 20.63 -25.55 -19.94
CA TRP A 393 20.62 -24.10 -19.78
C TRP A 393 19.24 -23.57 -19.40
N LEU A 394 18.18 -24.04 -20.09
CA LEU A 394 16.80 -23.67 -19.76
C LEU A 394 16.39 -24.13 -18.36
N ASP A 395 16.80 -25.34 -17.94
CA ASP A 395 16.55 -25.90 -16.59
C ASP A 395 17.15 -25.02 -15.48
N ALA A 396 18.36 -24.48 -15.71
CA ALA A 396 19.00 -23.57 -14.76
C ALA A 396 18.24 -22.23 -14.63
N GLU A 397 17.74 -21.70 -15.74
CA GLU A 397 17.03 -20.41 -15.79
C GLU A 397 15.56 -20.51 -15.39
N LEU A 398 14.91 -21.66 -15.55
CA LEU A 398 13.48 -21.87 -15.28
C LEU A 398 13.22 -22.60 -13.95
N ARG A 399 14.24 -22.74 -13.09
CA ARG A 399 14.13 -23.47 -11.83
C ARG A 399 13.05 -22.85 -10.92
N GLN A 400 12.13 -23.70 -10.45
CA GLN A 400 11.10 -23.35 -9.48
C GLN A 400 11.15 -24.33 -8.29
N PRO A 401 10.89 -23.89 -7.05
CA PRO A 401 11.02 -24.71 -5.84
C PRO A 401 9.98 -25.84 -5.76
N ASP A 402 8.82 -25.65 -6.39
CA ASP A 402 7.65 -26.54 -6.39
C ASP A 402 7.67 -27.59 -7.52
N ILE A 403 8.66 -27.54 -8.42
CA ILE A 403 8.77 -28.46 -9.57
C ILE A 403 10.07 -29.25 -9.49
N GLY A 404 9.96 -30.58 -9.48
CA GLY A 404 11.12 -31.46 -9.44
C GLY A 404 12.01 -31.32 -10.68
N GLN A 405 13.34 -31.34 -10.50
CA GLN A 405 14.29 -31.14 -11.61
C GLN A 405 14.08 -32.14 -12.76
N LEU A 406 13.83 -33.41 -12.46
CA LEU A 406 13.57 -34.44 -13.47
C LEU A 406 12.31 -34.14 -14.30
N GLN A 407 11.28 -33.60 -13.65
CA GLN A 407 10.04 -33.22 -14.28
C GLN A 407 10.21 -31.99 -15.18
N MET A 408 10.95 -30.98 -14.71
CA MET A 408 11.28 -29.79 -15.50
C MET A 408 12.07 -30.17 -16.75
N GLN A 409 13.12 -30.98 -16.61
CA GLN A 409 13.92 -31.42 -17.76
C GLN A 409 13.10 -32.23 -18.77
N ALA A 410 12.27 -33.17 -18.30
CA ALA A 410 11.39 -33.94 -19.17
C ALA A 410 10.37 -33.04 -19.90
N TYR A 411 9.83 -32.02 -19.24
CA TYR A 411 8.95 -31.03 -19.86
C TYR A 411 9.68 -30.19 -20.92
N LEU A 412 10.88 -29.71 -20.62
CA LEU A 412 11.70 -28.93 -21.57
C LEU A 412 12.07 -29.76 -22.81
N VAL A 413 12.41 -31.04 -22.64
CA VAL A 413 12.63 -31.96 -23.77
C VAL A 413 11.36 -32.08 -24.61
N LYS A 414 10.19 -32.26 -23.99
CA LYS A 414 8.89 -32.37 -24.67
C LYS A 414 8.58 -31.10 -25.47
N ILE A 415 8.79 -29.93 -24.89
CA ILE A 415 8.60 -28.61 -25.54
C ILE A 415 9.56 -28.42 -26.71
N LEU A 416 10.87 -28.65 -26.52
CA LEU A 416 11.85 -28.44 -27.59
C LEU A 416 11.62 -29.42 -28.74
N THR A 417 11.21 -30.66 -28.44
CA THR A 417 10.80 -31.63 -29.45
C THR A 417 9.58 -31.15 -30.21
N HIS A 418 8.54 -30.62 -29.54
CA HIS A 418 7.38 -30.02 -30.20
C HIS A 418 7.76 -28.82 -31.08
N LEU A 419 8.63 -27.93 -30.59
CA LEU A 419 9.07 -26.75 -31.35
C LEU A 419 9.88 -27.12 -32.60
N THR A 420 10.66 -28.20 -32.55
CA THR A 420 11.50 -28.64 -33.66
C THR A 420 10.76 -29.56 -34.63
N ALA A 421 10.03 -30.56 -34.13
CA ALA A 421 9.36 -31.58 -34.93
C ALA A 421 7.99 -31.11 -35.46
N ASP A 422 7.18 -30.45 -34.64
CA ASP A 422 5.80 -30.10 -35.00
C ASP A 422 5.68 -28.66 -35.54
N ARG A 423 6.46 -27.72 -34.97
CA ARG A 423 6.48 -26.32 -35.39
C ARG A 423 7.58 -25.98 -36.40
N GLY A 424 8.50 -26.90 -36.66
CA GLY A 424 9.53 -26.79 -37.70
C GLY A 424 10.66 -25.80 -37.42
N PHE A 425 10.88 -25.37 -36.17
CA PHE A 425 11.99 -24.47 -35.84
C PHE A 425 13.34 -25.20 -35.84
N THR A 426 14.39 -24.54 -36.32
CA THR A 426 15.76 -25.08 -36.21
C THR A 426 16.32 -24.87 -34.80
N LEU A 427 17.24 -25.73 -34.36
CA LEU A 427 17.90 -25.57 -33.07
C LEU A 427 18.69 -24.24 -33.00
N THR A 428 19.31 -23.82 -34.10
CA THR A 428 20.01 -22.54 -34.21
C THR A 428 19.07 -21.35 -34.00
N ALA A 429 17.86 -21.39 -34.57
CA ALA A 429 16.84 -20.36 -34.37
C ALA A 429 16.40 -20.29 -32.90
N LEU A 430 16.17 -21.44 -32.25
CA LEU A 430 15.81 -21.50 -30.84
C LEU A 430 16.92 -20.97 -29.92
N VAL A 431 18.19 -21.27 -30.22
CA VAL A 431 19.36 -20.75 -29.48
C VAL A 431 19.47 -19.23 -29.61
N ARG A 432 19.15 -18.65 -30.77
CA ARG A 432 19.14 -17.19 -30.97
C ARG A 432 18.00 -16.52 -30.23
N ALA A 433 16.83 -17.16 -30.22
CA ALA A 433 15.63 -16.68 -29.51
C ALA A 433 15.57 -17.12 -28.04
N LYS A 434 16.70 -17.53 -27.45
CA LYS A 434 16.72 -18.20 -26.14
C LYS A 434 16.11 -17.39 -24.99
N PHE A 435 16.25 -16.06 -25.00
CA PHE A 435 15.68 -15.19 -23.95
C PHE A 435 14.17 -15.02 -24.12
N GLN A 436 13.70 -14.89 -25.36
CA GLN A 436 12.26 -14.86 -25.69
C GLN A 436 11.61 -16.20 -25.36
N LEU A 437 12.32 -17.31 -25.64
CA LEU A 437 11.87 -18.65 -25.29
C LEU A 437 11.77 -18.83 -23.76
N ILE A 438 12.73 -18.32 -22.98
CA ILE A 438 12.62 -18.29 -21.51
C ILE A 438 11.38 -17.54 -21.06
N GLN A 439 11.15 -16.32 -21.57
CA GLN A 439 10.00 -15.52 -21.16
C GLN A 439 8.67 -16.23 -21.47
N ALA A 440 8.56 -16.82 -22.67
CA ALA A 440 7.39 -17.57 -23.08
C ALA A 440 7.20 -18.85 -22.22
N LEU A 441 8.29 -19.56 -21.89
CA LEU A 441 8.24 -20.74 -21.05
C LEU A 441 7.85 -20.41 -19.60
N ARG A 442 8.41 -19.35 -19.01
CA ARG A 442 8.01 -18.86 -17.67
C ARG A 442 6.52 -18.58 -17.63
N LYS A 443 6.04 -17.78 -18.59
CA LYS A 443 4.62 -17.42 -18.68
C LYS A 443 3.72 -18.64 -18.82
N GLU A 444 4.10 -19.63 -19.62
CA GLU A 444 3.31 -20.85 -19.78
C GLU A 444 3.34 -21.74 -18.54
N ILE A 445 4.50 -21.90 -17.89
CA ILE A 445 4.61 -22.65 -16.62
C ILE A 445 3.75 -21.99 -15.54
N ASP A 446 3.82 -20.67 -15.40
CA ASP A 446 3.01 -19.92 -14.43
C ASP A 446 1.51 -20.04 -14.73
N ARG A 447 1.12 -20.02 -16.01
CA ARG A 447 -0.27 -20.24 -16.45
C ARG A 447 -0.76 -21.65 -16.09
N LEU A 448 0.05 -22.67 -16.34
CA LEU A 448 -0.29 -24.07 -16.01
C LEU A 448 -0.40 -24.27 -14.50
N ARG A 449 0.51 -23.66 -13.73
CA ARG A 449 0.47 -23.64 -12.26
C ARG A 449 -0.83 -23.03 -11.75
N GLN A 450 -1.18 -21.83 -12.23
CA GLN A 450 -2.42 -21.16 -11.85
C GLN A 450 -3.65 -22.00 -12.19
N ALA A 451 -3.70 -22.59 -13.39
CA ALA A 451 -4.80 -23.45 -13.79
C ALA A 451 -4.93 -24.69 -12.89
N ALA A 452 -3.82 -25.27 -12.47
CA ALA A 452 -3.81 -26.42 -11.58
C ALA A 452 -4.23 -26.04 -10.15
N MET A 453 -3.79 -24.89 -9.63
CA MET A 453 -4.24 -24.35 -8.35
C MET A 453 -5.75 -24.10 -8.35
N VAL A 454 -6.29 -23.46 -9.39
CA VAL A 454 -7.74 -23.24 -9.56
C VAL A 454 -8.49 -24.57 -9.54
N LYS A 455 -8.01 -25.56 -10.29
CA LYS A 455 -8.64 -26.88 -10.34
C LYS A 455 -8.58 -27.61 -8.99
N GLY A 456 -7.42 -27.60 -8.33
CA GLY A 456 -7.22 -28.22 -7.02
C GLY A 456 -8.08 -27.57 -5.94
N PHE A 457 -8.12 -26.24 -5.94
CA PHE A 457 -8.96 -25.45 -5.04
C PHE A 457 -10.44 -25.77 -5.23
N GLN A 458 -10.96 -25.70 -6.47
CA GLN A 458 -12.37 -26.01 -6.76
C GLN A 458 -12.72 -27.47 -6.40
N GLY A 459 -11.81 -28.41 -6.62
CA GLY A 459 -12.01 -29.82 -6.27
C GLY A 459 -12.07 -30.09 -4.77
N ARG A 460 -11.44 -29.22 -3.96
CA ARG A 460 -11.33 -29.36 -2.49
C ARG A 460 -12.19 -28.37 -1.71
N LEU A 461 -12.83 -27.39 -2.37
CA LEU A 461 -13.59 -26.33 -1.71
C LEU A 461 -14.62 -26.90 -0.72
N PHE A 462 -15.35 -27.95 -1.11
CA PHE A 462 -16.36 -28.57 -0.25
C PHE A 462 -15.79 -29.42 0.90
N ASP A 463 -14.52 -29.79 0.82
CA ASP A 463 -13.79 -30.44 1.92
C ASP A 463 -13.31 -29.42 2.96
N MET A 464 -13.25 -28.13 2.59
CA MET A 464 -12.84 -27.05 3.50
C MET A 464 -13.96 -26.76 4.49
N ALA A 465 -13.63 -26.72 5.78
CA ALA A 465 -14.60 -26.50 6.82
C ALA A 465 -14.09 -25.54 7.88
N VAL A 466 -15.02 -24.80 8.47
CA VAL A 466 -14.79 -24.09 9.72
C VAL A 466 -14.42 -25.10 10.82
N PRO A 467 -13.39 -24.82 11.65
CA PRO A 467 -12.97 -25.70 12.73
C PRO A 467 -14.11 -26.02 13.72
N PRO A 468 -14.11 -27.23 14.33
CA PRO A 468 -14.98 -27.56 15.46
C PRO A 468 -14.77 -26.61 16.63
N VAL A 469 -15.80 -26.37 17.44
CA VAL A 469 -15.80 -25.38 18.55
C VAL A 469 -14.58 -25.51 19.47
N GLU A 470 -14.16 -26.75 19.74
CA GLU A 470 -13.00 -27.08 20.59
C GLU A 470 -11.67 -26.57 20.05
N GLN A 471 -11.54 -26.43 18.72
CA GLN A 471 -10.31 -26.04 18.03
C GLN A 471 -10.38 -24.63 17.43
N VAL A 472 -11.56 -23.99 17.41
CA VAL A 472 -11.78 -22.64 16.85
C VAL A 472 -10.73 -21.63 17.31
N VAL A 473 -10.32 -21.67 18.59
CA VAL A 473 -9.35 -20.72 19.16
C VAL A 473 -8.02 -20.67 18.40
N HIS A 474 -7.55 -21.80 17.87
CA HIS A 474 -6.26 -21.92 17.19
C HIS A 474 -6.32 -21.60 15.69
N TYR A 475 -7.51 -21.70 15.10
CA TYR A 475 -7.76 -21.55 13.67
C TYR A 475 -8.71 -20.37 13.39
N SER A 476 -8.61 -19.32 14.19
CA SER A 476 -9.42 -18.11 14.07
C SER A 476 -8.57 -16.85 13.98
N PHE A 477 -9.01 -15.94 13.14
CA PHE A 477 -8.57 -14.57 13.12
C PHE A 477 -9.23 -13.77 14.25
N ARG A 478 -8.53 -12.74 14.77
CA ARG A 478 -9.03 -11.86 15.83
C ARG A 478 -8.67 -10.40 15.55
N TYR A 479 -9.66 -9.52 15.61
CA TYR A 479 -9.41 -8.07 15.67
C TYR A 479 -8.89 -7.70 17.06
N GLN A 480 -7.67 -7.20 17.13
CA GLN A 480 -7.04 -6.77 18.38
C GLN A 480 -7.21 -5.26 18.57
N PRO A 481 -7.48 -4.77 19.80
CA PRO A 481 -7.48 -3.35 20.11
C PRO A 481 -6.15 -2.68 19.69
N GLY A 482 -6.25 -1.49 19.08
CA GLY A 482 -5.09 -0.73 18.60
C GLY A 482 -4.45 -1.26 17.30
N GLN A 483 -4.85 -2.42 16.79
CA GLN A 483 -4.31 -3.00 15.55
C GLN A 483 -5.24 -2.80 14.36
N TYR A 484 -5.34 -1.56 13.90
CA TYR A 484 -6.16 -1.18 12.73
C TYR A 484 -5.48 -0.07 11.92
N PRO A 485 -4.67 -0.42 10.90
CA PRO A 485 -3.82 0.52 10.18
C PRO A 485 -4.59 1.35 9.12
N ALA A 486 -5.58 2.12 9.57
CA ALA A 486 -6.36 2.99 8.68
C ALA A 486 -5.51 4.15 8.14
N ARG A 487 -5.46 4.31 6.81
CA ARG A 487 -4.70 5.39 6.12
C ARG A 487 -5.52 6.65 5.84
N GLN A 488 -6.81 6.49 5.59
CA GLN A 488 -7.79 7.57 5.40
C GLN A 488 -8.96 7.29 6.34
N ALA A 489 -9.25 8.20 7.25
CA ALA A 489 -10.37 8.06 8.17
C ALA A 489 -11.66 8.57 7.53
N TYR A 490 -12.79 7.96 7.87
CA TYR A 490 -14.11 8.49 7.56
C TYR A 490 -14.27 9.92 8.12
N GLN A 491 -14.72 10.84 7.27
CA GLN A 491 -14.96 12.27 7.58
C GLN A 491 -16.37 12.70 7.14
N GLY A 492 -17.33 11.77 7.18
CA GLY A 492 -18.71 12.09 6.82
C GLY A 492 -19.54 12.55 8.04
N SER A 493 -20.77 12.96 7.74
CA SER A 493 -21.68 13.56 8.70
C SER A 493 -22.40 12.56 9.60
N TYR A 494 -22.40 11.28 9.23
CA TYR A 494 -23.08 10.21 9.94
C TYR A 494 -22.19 9.61 11.04
N GLU A 495 -22.66 9.61 12.28
CA GLU A 495 -21.95 9.03 13.42
C GLU A 495 -22.23 7.52 13.52
N PHE A 496 -21.24 6.69 13.18
CA PHE A 496 -21.33 5.24 13.36
C PHE A 496 -21.13 4.87 14.83
N ASN A 497 -22.12 4.23 15.43
CA ASN A 497 -22.13 3.98 16.88
C ASN A 497 -21.60 2.58 17.25
N LYS A 498 -21.48 1.68 16.28
CA LYS A 498 -21.12 0.27 16.52
C LYS A 498 -19.83 -0.14 15.83
N HIS A 499 -19.08 0.78 15.26
CA HIS A 499 -17.78 0.42 14.69
C HIS A 499 -16.79 0.07 15.80
N PHE A 500 -16.12 -1.07 15.70
CA PHE A 500 -15.26 -1.63 16.75
C PHE A 500 -14.04 -0.73 17.04
N TYR A 501 -13.45 -0.13 16.00
CA TYR A 501 -12.28 0.74 16.12
C TYR A 501 -12.65 2.24 16.15
N PRO A 502 -11.80 3.09 16.75
CA PRO A 502 -12.01 4.55 16.81
C PRO A 502 -12.17 5.24 15.47
N VAL A 503 -11.56 4.68 14.43
CA VAL A 503 -11.54 5.23 13.08
C VAL A 503 -12.08 4.18 12.12
N ILE A 504 -12.76 4.62 11.07
CA ILE A 504 -13.22 3.76 9.96
C ILE A 504 -12.31 4.03 8.78
N HIS A 505 -11.67 3.00 8.24
CA HIS A 505 -10.81 3.11 7.07
C HIS A 505 -11.62 3.44 5.80
N ASP A 506 -11.19 4.41 4.99
CA ASP A 506 -11.59 4.69 3.60
C ASP A 506 -13.06 4.45 3.24
N LEU A 507 -13.97 4.87 4.12
CA LEU A 507 -15.40 4.87 3.85
C LEU A 507 -15.80 6.27 3.41
N ARG A 508 -16.37 6.40 2.21
CA ARG A 508 -16.80 7.70 1.68
C ARG A 508 -18.31 7.80 1.72
N GLU A 509 -18.84 8.86 2.33
CA GLU A 509 -20.29 9.09 2.34
C GLU A 509 -20.83 9.39 0.94
N LYS A 510 -20.08 10.16 0.14
CA LYS A 510 -20.46 10.58 -1.20
C LYS A 510 -19.47 10.09 -2.26
N THR A 511 -19.99 9.74 -3.44
CA THR A 511 -19.21 9.48 -4.64
C THR A 511 -18.69 10.81 -5.22
N GLN A 512 -17.79 10.73 -6.22
CA GLN A 512 -17.31 11.92 -6.93
C GLN A 512 -18.44 12.73 -7.57
N ASP A 513 -19.53 12.07 -7.98
CA ASP A 513 -20.72 12.68 -8.55
C ASP A 513 -21.72 13.20 -7.51
N GLY A 514 -21.36 13.19 -6.22
CA GLY A 514 -22.20 13.71 -5.12
C GLY A 514 -23.36 12.79 -4.70
N GLN A 515 -23.45 11.58 -5.27
CA GLN A 515 -24.43 10.58 -4.84
C GLN A 515 -23.95 9.89 -3.55
N THR A 516 -24.88 9.38 -2.72
CA THR A 516 -24.48 8.58 -1.57
C THR A 516 -23.80 7.30 -2.02
N SER A 517 -22.60 7.03 -1.50
CA SER A 517 -21.85 5.82 -1.81
C SER A 517 -22.61 4.58 -1.38
N GLU A 518 -22.54 3.53 -2.19
CA GLU A 518 -23.27 2.30 -1.94
C GLU A 518 -22.65 1.50 -0.78
N GLU A 519 -21.32 1.47 -0.66
CA GLU A 519 -20.61 0.90 0.49
C GLU A 519 -21.00 1.61 1.80
N PHE A 520 -21.11 2.94 1.76
CA PHE A 520 -21.56 3.72 2.91
C PHE A 520 -22.98 3.36 3.32
N ARG A 521 -23.90 3.21 2.35
CA ARG A 521 -25.26 2.74 2.63
C ARG A 521 -25.28 1.33 3.22
N CYS A 522 -24.37 0.46 2.79
CA CYS A 522 -24.20 -0.87 3.37
C CYS A 522 -23.72 -0.80 4.83
N ALA A 523 -22.70 0.01 5.11
CA ALA A 523 -22.24 0.25 6.48
C ALA A 523 -23.36 0.81 7.39
N GLN A 524 -24.19 1.73 6.88
CA GLN A 524 -25.35 2.23 7.61
C GLN A 524 -26.38 1.13 7.93
N ALA A 525 -26.63 0.22 6.99
CA ALA A 525 -27.52 -0.91 7.20
C ALA A 525 -27.00 -1.86 8.29
N ILE A 526 -25.68 -2.08 8.36
CA ILE A 526 -25.04 -2.88 9.41
C ILE A 526 -25.13 -2.16 10.77
N ASP A 527 -24.72 -0.90 10.83
CA ASP A 527 -24.65 -0.11 12.08
C ASP A 527 -26.02 0.07 12.74
N SER A 528 -27.06 0.33 11.93
CA SER A 528 -28.44 0.54 12.42
C SER A 528 -29.15 -0.74 12.87
N HIS A 529 -28.69 -1.93 12.45
CA HIS A 529 -29.42 -3.17 12.70
C HIS A 529 -29.36 -3.61 14.18
N ALA A 530 -30.51 -3.91 14.78
CA ALA A 530 -30.62 -4.22 16.22
C ALA A 530 -29.85 -5.48 16.66
N LYS A 531 -29.73 -6.48 15.78
CA LYS A 531 -28.97 -7.71 16.05
C LYS A 531 -27.45 -7.56 15.92
N VAL A 532 -26.95 -6.44 15.38
CA VAL A 532 -25.50 -6.18 15.27
C VAL A 532 -25.02 -5.57 16.58
N LYS A 533 -24.01 -6.21 17.19
CA LYS A 533 -23.35 -5.75 18.42
C LYS A 533 -22.28 -4.71 18.08
N HIS A 534 -21.35 -5.08 17.20
CA HIS A 534 -20.35 -4.19 16.62
C HIS A 534 -19.79 -4.73 15.31
N TRP A 535 -19.19 -3.86 14.51
CA TRP A 535 -18.70 -4.20 13.17
C TRP A 535 -17.37 -3.52 12.85
N VAL A 536 -16.65 -4.06 11.88
CA VAL A 536 -15.38 -3.57 11.36
C VAL A 536 -15.51 -3.44 9.85
N ARG A 537 -15.11 -2.30 9.28
CA ARG A 537 -14.75 -2.25 7.86
C ARG A 537 -13.38 -2.91 7.70
N ASN A 538 -13.35 -4.03 7.01
CA ASN A 538 -12.14 -4.81 6.81
C ASN A 538 -11.17 -4.06 5.89
N ILE A 539 -9.87 -4.22 6.07
CA ILE A 539 -8.86 -3.55 5.23
C ILE A 539 -8.26 -4.58 4.28
N GLU A 540 -8.38 -4.33 2.98
CA GLU A 540 -7.82 -5.23 1.98
C GLU A 540 -6.29 -5.36 2.08
N ARG A 541 -5.77 -6.56 1.76
CA ARG A 541 -4.33 -6.86 1.68
C ARG A 541 -3.56 -6.60 3.00
N GLN A 542 -4.23 -6.75 4.14
CA GLN A 542 -3.65 -6.66 5.48
C GLN A 542 -3.82 -7.98 6.24
N GLU A 543 -3.14 -9.05 5.79
CA GLU A 543 -3.28 -10.43 6.30
C GLU A 543 -3.22 -10.55 7.84
N LYS A 544 -2.45 -9.68 8.51
CA LYS A 544 -2.29 -9.66 9.97
C LYS A 544 -3.40 -8.92 10.72
N PHE A 545 -4.08 -7.98 10.06
CA PHE A 545 -5.01 -7.04 10.69
C PHE A 545 -6.42 -7.11 10.11
N SER A 546 -6.67 -8.03 9.19
CA SER A 546 -7.93 -8.14 8.47
C SER A 546 -8.27 -9.59 8.21
N PHE A 547 -9.55 -9.90 8.36
CA PHE A 547 -10.07 -11.23 8.12
C PHE A 547 -10.03 -11.54 6.63
N TRP A 548 -9.70 -12.78 6.30
CA TRP A 548 -9.65 -13.24 4.92
C TRP A 548 -10.09 -14.69 4.78
N LEU A 549 -10.54 -15.02 3.58
CA LEU A 549 -10.86 -16.38 3.12
C LEU A 549 -9.98 -16.72 1.92
N PRO A 550 -9.57 -17.99 1.74
CA PRO A 550 -8.74 -18.39 0.60
C PRO A 550 -9.50 -18.30 -0.72
N THR A 551 -8.83 -17.89 -1.80
CA THR A 551 -9.30 -18.09 -3.19
C THR A 551 -8.31 -18.97 -3.94
N SER A 552 -8.63 -19.36 -5.18
CA SER A 552 -7.71 -20.14 -6.01
C SER A 552 -6.39 -19.44 -6.34
N SER A 553 -6.34 -18.11 -6.27
CA SER A 553 -5.17 -17.32 -6.62
C SER A 553 -4.56 -16.54 -5.47
N ASP A 554 -5.36 -16.12 -4.48
CA ASP A 554 -4.91 -15.27 -3.38
C ASP A 554 -5.88 -15.35 -2.17
N TYR A 555 -6.20 -14.21 -1.57
CA TYR A 555 -7.10 -14.08 -0.44
C TYR A 555 -8.25 -13.13 -0.78
N PHE A 556 -9.45 -13.54 -0.38
CA PHE A 556 -10.66 -12.74 -0.40
C PHE A 556 -10.79 -12.02 0.95
N TYR A 557 -10.81 -10.69 0.92
CA TYR A 557 -11.06 -9.84 2.08
C TYR A 557 -12.47 -9.27 1.96
N PRO A 558 -13.46 -9.76 2.71
CA PRO A 558 -14.80 -9.23 2.68
C PRO A 558 -14.84 -7.79 3.20
N ASP A 559 -15.65 -6.91 2.62
CA ASP A 559 -15.74 -5.49 3.00
C ASP A 559 -16.04 -5.23 4.49
N PHE A 560 -16.96 -6.00 5.07
CA PHE A 560 -17.41 -5.79 6.45
C PHE A 560 -17.49 -7.11 7.23
N VAL A 561 -17.14 -7.03 8.50
CA VAL A 561 -17.30 -8.13 9.46
C VAL A 561 -18.00 -7.61 10.71
N ALA A 562 -19.05 -8.30 11.14
CA ALA A 562 -19.88 -7.90 12.27
C ALA A 562 -20.05 -9.04 13.27
N GLU A 563 -19.90 -8.73 14.56
CA GLU A 563 -20.32 -9.59 15.64
C GLU A 563 -21.79 -9.30 15.96
N LEU A 564 -22.61 -10.34 16.07
CA LEU A 564 -24.01 -10.23 16.43
C LEU A 564 -24.23 -10.38 17.93
N VAL A 565 -25.34 -9.85 18.42
CA VAL A 565 -25.73 -9.91 19.84
C VAL A 565 -25.93 -11.34 20.36
N ASP A 566 -26.20 -12.29 19.46
CA ASP A 566 -26.36 -13.71 19.77
C ASP A 566 -25.05 -14.52 19.64
N GLY A 567 -23.92 -13.84 19.37
CA GLY A 567 -22.58 -14.43 19.28
C GLY A 567 -22.22 -14.99 17.90
N ARG A 568 -23.12 -14.93 16.91
CA ARG A 568 -22.78 -15.29 15.52
C ARG A 568 -21.90 -14.22 14.87
N ILE A 569 -21.14 -14.62 13.87
CA ILE A 569 -20.35 -13.70 13.03
C ILE A 569 -21.03 -13.52 11.68
N LEU A 570 -21.25 -12.28 11.28
CA LEU A 570 -21.70 -11.91 9.95
C LEU A 570 -20.52 -11.36 9.14
N VAL A 571 -20.36 -11.84 7.92
CA VAL A 571 -19.42 -11.33 6.93
C VAL A 571 -20.22 -10.81 5.74
N VAL A 572 -19.91 -9.61 5.28
CA VAL A 572 -20.63 -8.94 4.20
C VAL A 572 -19.63 -8.45 3.16
N GLU A 573 -19.89 -8.79 1.91
CA GLU A 573 -19.22 -8.25 0.74
C GLU A 573 -20.21 -7.41 -0.05
N TYR A 574 -19.87 -6.15 -0.35
CA TYR A 574 -20.70 -5.29 -1.15
C TYR A 574 -20.26 -5.32 -2.62
N LYS A 575 -21.24 -5.38 -3.53
CA LYS A 575 -20.98 -5.47 -4.96
C LYS A 575 -21.74 -4.41 -5.76
N GLY A 576 -20.98 -3.59 -6.49
CA GLY A 576 -21.52 -2.64 -7.46
C GLY A 576 -22.17 -3.34 -8.68
N GLN A 577 -23.23 -2.74 -9.23
CA GLN A 577 -24.06 -3.34 -10.29
C GLN A 577 -23.31 -3.78 -11.56
N HIS A 578 -22.13 -3.23 -11.86
CA HIS A 578 -21.34 -3.58 -13.04
C HIS A 578 -20.48 -4.83 -12.92
N LEU A 579 -20.36 -5.42 -11.72
CA LEU A 579 -19.47 -6.55 -11.46
C LEU A 579 -20.19 -7.90 -11.37
N VAL A 580 -21.52 -7.92 -11.50
CA VAL A 580 -22.40 -9.05 -11.12
C VAL A 580 -21.99 -10.38 -11.79
N THR A 581 -21.33 -10.35 -12.96
CA THR A 581 -21.08 -11.52 -13.81
C THR A 581 -19.62 -12.00 -13.93
N ASN A 582 -18.66 -11.49 -13.15
CA ASN A 582 -17.26 -11.94 -13.26
C ASN A 582 -17.01 -13.25 -12.51
N ASP A 583 -16.18 -14.14 -13.08
CA ASP A 583 -15.86 -15.47 -12.51
C ASP A 583 -15.28 -15.37 -11.08
N GLU A 584 -14.46 -14.35 -10.80
CA GLU A 584 -13.92 -14.08 -9.46
C GLU A 584 -15.01 -13.85 -8.41
N SER A 585 -16.10 -13.18 -8.78
CA SER A 585 -17.20 -12.96 -7.83
C SER A 585 -18.00 -14.23 -7.54
N ARG A 586 -18.12 -15.14 -8.51
CA ARG A 586 -18.77 -16.43 -8.29
C ARG A 586 -17.94 -17.30 -7.34
N GLU A 587 -16.62 -17.26 -7.50
CA GLU A 587 -15.72 -17.95 -6.58
C GLU A 587 -15.85 -17.40 -5.15
N LYS A 588 -15.81 -16.07 -4.95
CA LYS A 588 -16.00 -15.45 -3.63
C LYS A 588 -17.34 -15.83 -2.98
N ASP A 589 -18.41 -15.86 -3.77
CA ASP A 589 -19.74 -16.26 -3.30
C ASP A 589 -19.78 -17.73 -2.86
N GLN A 590 -19.17 -18.64 -3.63
CA GLN A 590 -19.05 -20.06 -3.27
C GLN A 590 -18.23 -20.27 -2.00
N ILE A 591 -17.11 -19.54 -1.85
CA ILE A 591 -16.27 -19.60 -0.66
C ILE A 591 -17.03 -19.12 0.57
N GLY A 592 -17.70 -17.97 0.45
CA GLY A 592 -18.51 -17.42 1.53
C GLY A 592 -19.65 -18.34 1.94
N TYR A 593 -20.33 -18.96 0.97
CA TYR A 593 -21.37 -19.96 1.21
C TYR A 593 -20.82 -21.20 1.92
N GLN A 594 -19.68 -21.73 1.48
CA GLN A 594 -19.04 -22.89 2.14
C GLN A 594 -18.62 -22.56 3.57
N TRP A 595 -18.08 -21.36 3.80
CA TRP A 595 -17.70 -20.88 5.13
C TRP A 595 -18.92 -20.80 6.08
N GLU A 596 -20.04 -20.26 5.60
CA GLU A 596 -21.30 -20.24 6.35
C GLU A 596 -21.84 -21.65 6.60
N GLN A 597 -21.94 -22.48 5.55
CA GLN A 597 -22.52 -23.82 5.63
C GLN A 597 -21.75 -24.71 6.60
N SER A 598 -20.41 -24.73 6.50
CA SER A 598 -19.55 -25.54 7.36
C SER A 598 -19.49 -25.05 8.81
N SER A 599 -19.89 -23.79 9.08
CA SER A 599 -19.93 -23.25 10.43
C SER A 599 -21.03 -23.85 11.31
N GLY A 600 -22.05 -24.51 10.72
CA GLY A 600 -23.21 -25.01 11.44
C GLY A 600 -24.09 -23.89 12.03
N GLY A 601 -24.17 -22.74 11.36
CA GLY A 601 -24.99 -21.59 11.76
C GLY A 601 -24.31 -20.59 12.69
N ARG A 602 -23.02 -20.78 13.00
CA ARG A 602 -22.22 -19.83 13.80
C ARG A 602 -21.76 -18.62 12.99
N CYS A 603 -21.62 -18.80 11.69
CA CYS A 603 -21.15 -17.79 10.75
C CYS A 603 -22.21 -17.58 9.67
N LEU A 604 -22.35 -16.34 9.20
CA LEU A 604 -23.28 -15.93 8.15
C LEU A 604 -22.51 -15.15 7.09
N PHE A 605 -22.74 -15.43 5.82
CA PHE A 605 -22.15 -14.72 4.70
C PHE A 605 -23.22 -14.04 3.84
N LEU A 606 -23.03 -12.77 3.52
CA LEU A 606 -23.94 -12.00 2.67
C LEU A 606 -23.18 -11.29 1.55
N MET A 607 -23.46 -11.68 0.31
CA MET A 607 -23.11 -10.91 -0.88
C MET A 607 -24.20 -9.85 -1.11
N ALA A 608 -23.95 -8.63 -0.65
CA ALA A 608 -24.89 -7.52 -0.71
C ALA A 608 -24.80 -6.76 -2.05
N VAL A 609 -25.95 -6.41 -2.59
CA VAL A 609 -26.05 -5.59 -3.81
C VAL A 609 -27.08 -4.47 -3.60
N LYS A 610 -26.99 -3.39 -4.38
CA LYS A 610 -27.94 -2.26 -4.32
C LYS A 610 -29.40 -2.72 -4.31
N ARG A 611 -29.72 -3.65 -5.21
CA ARG A 611 -30.98 -4.38 -5.31
C ARG A 611 -30.69 -5.78 -5.82
N ASP A 612 -31.19 -6.79 -5.14
CA ASP A 612 -31.07 -8.19 -5.58
C ASP A 612 -32.16 -8.57 -6.58
N ASP A 613 -32.10 -9.81 -7.06
CA ASP A 613 -33.08 -10.35 -8.02
C ASP A 613 -34.51 -10.42 -7.46
N GLN A 614 -34.67 -10.36 -6.13
CA GLN A 614 -35.96 -10.30 -5.44
C GLN A 614 -36.43 -8.85 -5.22
N GLY A 615 -35.66 -7.86 -5.70
CA GLY A 615 -35.96 -6.43 -5.58
C GLY A 615 -35.68 -5.84 -4.21
N ARG A 616 -35.07 -6.61 -3.28
CA ARG A 616 -34.74 -6.18 -1.92
C ARG A 616 -33.55 -5.24 -1.94
N ASP A 617 -33.61 -4.16 -1.18
CA ASP A 617 -32.46 -3.30 -0.96
C ASP A 617 -31.53 -3.87 0.12
N VAL A 618 -30.37 -3.24 0.31
CA VAL A 618 -29.34 -3.73 1.25
C VAL A 618 -29.88 -3.89 2.69
N PHE A 619 -30.77 -2.99 3.14
CA PHE A 619 -31.37 -3.08 4.48
C PHE A 619 -32.24 -4.32 4.61
N LYS A 620 -33.07 -4.60 3.60
CA LYS A 620 -33.94 -5.77 3.60
C LYS A 620 -33.16 -7.07 3.42
N GLN A 621 -32.13 -7.10 2.56
CA GLN A 621 -31.21 -8.23 2.43
C GLN A 621 -30.55 -8.56 3.77
N MET A 622 -30.05 -7.54 4.48
CA MET A 622 -29.47 -7.68 5.82
C MET A 622 -30.47 -8.25 6.82
N ALA A 623 -31.66 -7.66 6.90
CA ALA A 623 -32.70 -8.09 7.84
C ALA A 623 -33.13 -9.54 7.61
N ASP A 624 -33.28 -9.95 6.35
CA ASP A 624 -33.67 -11.32 6.00
C ASP A 624 -32.55 -12.32 6.29
N LYS A 625 -31.28 -11.94 6.09
CA LYS A 625 -30.14 -12.80 6.41
C LYS A 625 -29.97 -13.01 7.92
N LEU A 626 -30.31 -11.97 8.69
CA LEU A 626 -30.18 -11.97 10.15
C LEU A 626 -31.43 -12.49 10.87
N ALA A 627 -32.55 -12.69 10.16
CA ALA A 627 -33.80 -13.23 10.69
C ALA A 627 -33.54 -14.57 11.37
#